data_AF-A0A7C5LAF2-F1
#
_entry.id   AF-A0A7C5LAF2-F1
#
_cell.length_a   1.000
_cell.length_b   1.000
_cell.length_c   1.000
_cell.angle_alpha   90.00
_cell.angle_beta   90.00
_cell.angle_gamma   90.00
#
_symmetry.space_group_name_H-M   'P 1'
#
loop_
_entity.id
_entity.type
_entity.pdbx_description
1 polymer ?
#
loop_
_entity_poly.entity_id
_entity_poly.type
_entity_poly.pdbx_seq_one_letter_code
_entity_poly.pdbx_strand_id
1 'polypeptide(L)'
;MFPPEKERALIELTRELLRKLPRIEKADLQEAREYVVQLREVIRYHDYKYYVQAAPVISDYEYDRLFRALRDLERRYPQLVTPDSPTQRVASEITGAFPTVRHYTPMLSLDNAYTEEELRDFDRRVRELTGLERVEYSVEPKYDGAGIALLYREDLLVRGATRGDGETGEDITANLRTIRSIPLRAEFSSFGIRLIELRGEVLMSREEFKRLNEERLEEGLTPFANPRNAAAGSLRLQNPAEVAKRKLTAVVYQISYVEPEEAYPETHYGAVELLHRLGFKTPFPDMKVCRGIEEVVAYCREWEEKKESYPYEIDGMVVKVNRREHYDTLGFTSHHPRWAIAFKFK
;
A
#
# COMPACT_ATOMS: atom_id res chain seq x y z
N MET A 1 -4.90 -13.25 3.67
CA MET A 1 -5.92 -12.50 4.42
C MET A 1 -7.28 -13.13 4.20
N PHE A 2 -7.78 -13.25 2.96
CA PHE A 2 -9.12 -13.83 2.70
C PHE A 2 -9.12 -14.88 1.57
N PRO A 3 -8.72 -16.14 1.85
CA PRO A 3 -8.91 -17.23 0.89
C PRO A 3 -10.41 -17.48 0.60
N PRO A 4 -10.77 -18.15 -0.52
CA PRO A 4 -12.18 -18.31 -0.93
C PRO A 4 -13.11 -18.88 0.14
N GLU A 5 -12.64 -19.83 0.95
CA GLU A 5 -13.43 -20.41 2.04
C GLU A 5 -13.72 -19.39 3.15
N LYS A 6 -12.71 -18.59 3.54
CA LYS A 6 -12.86 -17.52 4.53
C LYS A 6 -13.76 -16.40 4.01
N GLU A 7 -13.66 -16.06 2.73
CA GLU A 7 -14.56 -15.09 2.08
C GLU A 7 -16.02 -15.53 2.16
N ARG A 8 -16.34 -16.80 1.89
CA ARG A 8 -17.70 -17.33 2.04
C ARG A 8 -18.20 -17.20 3.49
N ALA A 9 -17.38 -17.61 4.46
CA ALA A 9 -17.72 -17.50 5.88
C ALA A 9 -17.96 -16.03 6.30
N LEU A 10 -17.16 -15.09 5.81
CA LEU A 10 -17.31 -13.66 6.12
C LEU A 10 -18.56 -13.05 5.50
N ILE A 11 -18.95 -13.49 4.31
CA ILE A 11 -20.22 -13.08 3.68
C ILE A 11 -21.41 -13.59 4.49
N GLU A 12 -21.36 -14.84 4.96
CA GLU A 12 -22.41 -15.41 5.83
C GLU A 12 -22.49 -14.66 7.17
N LEU A 13 -21.34 -14.45 7.83
CA LEU A 13 -21.26 -13.69 9.07
C LEU A 13 -21.77 -12.24 8.89
N THR A 14 -21.47 -11.61 7.76
CA THR A 14 -21.99 -10.28 7.43
C THR A 14 -23.52 -10.26 7.43
N ARG A 15 -24.15 -11.23 6.76
CA ARG A 15 -25.62 -11.34 6.71
C ARG A 15 -26.21 -11.60 8.09
N GLU A 16 -25.54 -12.42 8.90
CA GLU A 16 -25.95 -12.70 10.27
C GLU A 16 -25.89 -11.44 11.15
N LEU A 17 -24.78 -10.72 11.13
CA LEU A 17 -24.58 -9.49 11.89
C LEU A 17 -25.60 -8.42 11.51
N LEU A 18 -25.87 -8.23 10.21
CA LEU A 18 -26.89 -7.31 9.72
C LEU A 18 -28.28 -7.63 10.27
N ARG A 19 -28.66 -8.91 10.33
CA ARG A 19 -29.93 -9.35 10.95
C ARG A 19 -29.94 -9.15 12.46
N LYS A 20 -28.79 -9.31 13.12
CA LYS A 20 -28.64 -9.19 14.58
C LYS A 20 -28.45 -7.75 15.07
N LEU A 21 -28.34 -6.74 14.20
CA LEU A 21 -28.13 -5.34 14.60
C LEU A 21 -29.04 -4.86 15.76
N PRO A 22 -30.36 -5.13 15.80
CA PRO A 22 -31.21 -4.72 16.92
C PRO A 22 -30.82 -5.34 18.28
N ARG A 23 -30.23 -6.54 18.26
CA ARG A 23 -29.68 -7.20 19.46
C ARG A 23 -28.31 -6.63 19.80
N ILE A 24 -27.44 -6.44 18.81
CA ILE A 24 -26.10 -5.86 18.99
C ILE A 24 -26.20 -4.48 19.66
N GLU A 25 -27.17 -3.65 19.25
CA GLU A 25 -27.43 -2.33 19.85
C GLU A 25 -27.79 -2.40 21.34
N LYS A 26 -28.28 -3.54 21.84
CA LYS A 26 -28.67 -3.77 23.24
C LYS A 26 -27.72 -4.72 23.99
N ALA A 27 -26.63 -5.13 23.34
CA ALA A 27 -25.68 -6.08 23.89
C ALA A 27 -25.09 -5.58 25.22
N ASP A 28 -24.98 -6.48 26.19
CA ASP A 28 -24.19 -6.25 27.40
C ASP A 28 -22.68 -6.33 27.10
N LEU A 29 -21.83 -6.14 28.12
CA LEU A 29 -20.38 -6.13 27.91
C LEU A 29 -19.84 -7.49 27.41
N GLN A 30 -20.44 -8.60 27.83
CA GLN A 30 -19.96 -9.93 27.46
C GLN A 30 -20.33 -10.24 26.00
N GLU A 31 -21.58 -9.98 25.61
CA GLU A 31 -22.02 -10.09 24.22
C GLU A 31 -21.25 -9.10 23.32
N ALA A 32 -21.04 -7.87 23.79
CA ALA A 32 -20.32 -6.84 23.03
C ALA A 32 -18.89 -7.27 22.70
N ARG A 33 -18.18 -7.97 23.60
CA ARG A 33 -16.84 -8.51 23.33
C ARG A 33 -16.81 -9.43 22.11
N GLU A 34 -17.82 -10.28 21.96
CA GLU A 34 -17.92 -11.19 20.82
C GLU A 34 -18.27 -10.42 19.54
N TYR A 35 -19.27 -9.54 19.61
CA TYR A 35 -19.71 -8.77 18.44
C TYR A 35 -18.63 -7.82 17.91
N VAL A 36 -17.85 -7.15 18.77
CA VAL A 36 -16.80 -6.23 18.27
C VAL A 36 -15.72 -6.97 17.49
N VAL A 37 -15.36 -8.20 17.88
CA VAL A 37 -14.38 -9.02 17.14
C VAL A 37 -14.92 -9.36 15.75
N GLN A 38 -16.16 -9.86 15.70
CA GLN A 38 -16.83 -10.22 14.44
C GLN A 38 -17.04 -9.00 13.53
N LEU A 39 -17.50 -7.87 14.08
CA LEU A 39 -17.71 -6.62 13.34
C LEU A 39 -16.41 -6.10 12.74
N ARG A 40 -15.32 -6.10 13.53
CA ARG A 40 -14.00 -5.70 13.01
C ARG A 40 -13.54 -6.59 11.86
N GLU A 41 -13.75 -7.90 11.98
CA GLU A 41 -13.35 -8.84 10.94
C GLU A 41 -14.12 -8.61 9.63
N VAL A 42 -15.45 -8.51 9.69
CA VAL A 42 -16.26 -8.26 8.48
C VAL A 42 -15.99 -6.88 7.89
N ILE A 43 -15.82 -5.85 8.70
CA ILE A 43 -15.52 -4.50 8.21
C ILE A 43 -14.17 -4.47 7.51
N ARG A 44 -13.14 -5.13 8.06
CA ARG A 44 -11.81 -5.23 7.40
C ARG A 44 -11.90 -5.96 6.07
N TYR A 45 -12.72 -7.01 6.00
CA TYR A 45 -12.96 -7.74 4.76
C TYR A 45 -13.65 -6.87 3.71
N HIS A 46 -14.68 -6.11 4.09
CA HIS A 46 -15.35 -5.19 3.16
C HIS A 46 -14.46 -4.01 2.76
N ASP A 47 -13.64 -3.48 3.68
CA ASP A 47 -12.60 -2.49 3.36
C ASP A 47 -11.62 -3.06 2.31
N TYR A 48 -11.18 -4.30 2.46
CA TYR A 48 -10.32 -4.96 1.47
C TYR A 48 -11.00 -5.11 0.10
N LYS A 49 -12.25 -5.59 0.07
CA LYS A 49 -13.02 -5.71 -1.17
C LYS A 49 -13.21 -4.38 -1.88
N TYR A 50 -13.51 -3.32 -1.13
CA TYR A 50 -13.76 -2.00 -1.67
C TYR A 50 -12.46 -1.30 -2.10
N TYR A 51 -11.51 -1.11 -1.19
CA TYR A 51 -10.36 -0.24 -1.39
C TYR A 51 -9.14 -0.92 -2.01
N VAL A 52 -9.04 -2.25 -1.91
CA VAL A 52 -7.92 -3.02 -2.46
C VAL A 52 -8.31 -3.72 -3.75
N GLN A 53 -9.42 -4.48 -3.74
CA GLN A 53 -9.86 -5.24 -4.91
C GLN A 53 -10.77 -4.46 -5.88
N ALA A 54 -11.31 -3.30 -5.48
CA ALA A 54 -12.31 -2.56 -6.25
C ALA A 54 -13.52 -3.42 -6.67
N ALA A 55 -13.94 -4.33 -5.79
CA ALA A 55 -15.00 -5.31 -6.01
C ALA A 55 -15.89 -5.44 -4.74
N PRO A 56 -16.63 -4.39 -4.37
CA PRO A 56 -17.48 -4.41 -3.17
C PRO A 56 -18.56 -5.49 -3.26
N VAL A 57 -18.86 -6.13 -2.12
CA VAL A 57 -19.82 -7.25 -2.04
C VAL A 57 -21.07 -6.94 -1.24
N ILE A 58 -21.14 -5.75 -0.62
CA ILE A 58 -22.31 -5.20 0.06
C ILE A 58 -22.47 -3.74 -0.34
N SER A 59 -23.67 -3.19 -0.13
CA SER A 59 -23.94 -1.76 -0.36
C SER A 59 -23.28 -0.87 0.70
N ASP A 60 -23.03 0.40 0.35
CA ASP A 60 -22.54 1.41 1.30
C ASP A 60 -23.47 1.55 2.51
N TYR A 61 -24.78 1.44 2.31
CA TYR A 61 -25.77 1.46 3.39
C TYR A 61 -25.57 0.32 4.40
N GLU A 62 -25.34 -0.91 3.92
CA GLU A 62 -25.08 -2.06 4.79
C GLU A 62 -23.74 -1.93 5.52
N TYR A 63 -22.70 -1.46 4.83
CA TYR A 63 -21.40 -1.18 5.44
C TYR A 63 -21.54 -0.15 6.57
N ASP A 64 -22.22 0.97 6.32
CA ASP A 64 -22.42 2.04 7.30
C ASP A 64 -23.17 1.57 8.54
N ARG A 65 -24.14 0.66 8.37
CA ARG A 65 -24.87 0.03 9.48
C ARG A 65 -23.95 -0.80 10.37
N LEU A 66 -23.08 -1.63 9.78
CA LEU A 66 -22.09 -2.44 10.51
C LEU A 66 -21.05 -1.55 11.20
N PHE A 67 -20.54 -0.54 10.50
CA PHE A 67 -19.55 0.39 11.03
C PHE A 67 -20.12 1.21 12.20
N ARG A 68 -21.36 1.70 12.07
CA ARG A 68 -22.07 2.39 13.16
C ARG A 68 -22.23 1.48 14.37
N ALA A 69 -22.63 0.22 14.19
CA ALA A 69 -22.77 -0.72 15.29
C ALA A 69 -21.45 -0.93 16.04
N LEU A 70 -20.33 -1.12 15.33
CA LEU A 70 -19.01 -1.22 15.94
C LEU A 70 -18.66 0.03 16.75
N ARG A 71 -18.83 1.20 16.15
CA ARG A 71 -18.54 2.50 16.77
C ARG A 71 -19.38 2.73 18.03
N ASP A 72 -20.66 2.38 17.99
CA ASP A 72 -21.58 2.60 19.10
C ASP A 72 -21.27 1.64 20.27
N LEU A 73 -20.87 0.40 19.99
CA LEU A 73 -20.37 -0.54 21.00
C LEU A 73 -19.09 -0.04 21.66
N GLU A 74 -18.11 0.39 20.87
CA GLU A 74 -16.84 0.92 21.38
C GLU A 74 -17.02 2.20 22.20
N ARG A 75 -17.96 3.07 21.81
CA ARG A 75 -18.33 4.25 22.60
C ARG A 75 -18.96 3.87 23.94
N ARG A 76 -19.81 2.83 23.96
CA ARG A 76 -20.47 2.35 25.19
C ARG A 76 -19.49 1.60 26.12
N TYR A 77 -18.56 0.86 25.53
CA TYR A 77 -17.56 0.05 26.23
C TYR A 77 -16.15 0.42 25.77
N PRO A 78 -15.58 1.55 26.24
CA PRO A 78 -14.26 2.03 25.81
C PRO A 78 -13.12 1.03 25.99
N GLN A 79 -13.23 0.12 26.97
CA GLN A 79 -12.27 -0.97 27.21
C GLN A 79 -12.18 -1.99 26.06
N LEU A 80 -13.13 -1.97 25.12
CA LEU A 80 -13.10 -2.84 23.95
C LEU A 80 -12.30 -2.25 22.79
N VAL A 81 -12.00 -0.94 22.81
CA VAL A 81 -11.27 -0.26 21.72
C VAL A 81 -9.86 -0.83 21.59
N THR A 82 -9.46 -1.15 20.35
CA THR A 82 -8.10 -1.60 20.03
C THR A 82 -7.45 -0.67 19.00
N PRO A 83 -6.12 -0.50 19.01
CA PRO A 83 -5.42 0.43 18.10
C PRO A 83 -5.66 0.15 16.61
N ASP A 84 -6.01 -1.09 16.25
CA ASP A 84 -6.26 -1.58 14.91
C ASP A 84 -7.75 -1.66 14.54
N SER A 85 -8.64 -1.17 15.39
CA SER A 85 -10.06 -1.13 15.06
C SER A 85 -10.32 -0.16 13.89
N PRO A 86 -11.18 -0.50 12.92
CA PRO A 86 -11.54 0.37 11.79
C PRO A 86 -12.03 1.77 12.20
N THR A 87 -12.56 1.92 13.42
CA THR A 87 -13.02 3.20 13.97
C THR A 87 -11.88 4.14 14.38
N GLN A 88 -10.67 3.61 14.57
CA GLN A 88 -9.49 4.35 15.02
C GLN A 88 -8.62 4.87 13.85
N ARG A 89 -9.15 4.84 12.62
CA ARG A 89 -8.43 5.30 11.43
C ARG A 89 -8.27 6.82 11.36
N VAL A 90 -9.27 7.56 11.83
CA VAL A 90 -9.25 9.03 11.82
C VAL A 90 -9.11 9.51 13.26
N ALA A 91 -7.93 10.03 13.61
CA ALA A 91 -7.73 10.68 14.90
C ALA A 91 -8.59 11.95 14.99
N SER A 92 -9.17 12.21 16.16
CA SER A 92 -9.95 13.43 16.43
C SER A 92 -9.07 14.67 16.63
N GLU A 93 -7.78 14.47 16.88
CA GLU A 93 -6.83 15.54 17.19
C GLU A 93 -6.12 16.04 15.92
N ILE A 94 -5.92 17.36 15.86
CA ILE A 94 -5.04 17.98 14.87
C ILE A 94 -3.61 17.61 15.24
N THR A 95 -2.89 16.99 14.31
CA THR A 95 -1.46 16.69 14.48
C THR A 95 -0.66 17.99 14.48
N GLY A 96 0.29 18.10 15.41
CA GLY A 96 1.25 19.20 15.45
C GLY A 96 2.32 19.12 14.35
N ALA A 97 3.56 19.47 14.67
CA ALA A 97 4.68 19.26 13.77
C ALA A 97 4.93 17.76 13.54
N PHE A 98 5.33 17.38 12.33
CA PHE A 98 5.71 16.01 12.00
C PHE A 98 7.17 15.76 12.41
N PRO A 99 7.44 14.86 13.37
CA PRO A 99 8.80 14.55 13.79
C PRO A 99 9.61 13.92 12.65
N THR A 100 10.90 14.24 12.58
CA THR A 100 11.83 13.55 11.68
C THR A 100 12.13 12.14 12.21
N VAL A 101 12.09 11.15 11.33
CA VAL A 101 12.40 9.75 11.63
C VAL A 101 13.37 9.18 10.62
N ARG A 102 14.25 8.28 11.07
CA ARG A 102 15.19 7.55 10.20
C ARG A 102 14.55 6.26 9.69
N HIS A 103 14.74 5.99 8.41
CA HIS A 103 14.34 4.73 7.78
C HIS A 103 15.28 3.60 8.20
N TYR A 104 14.78 2.36 8.25
CA TYR A 104 15.64 1.21 8.56
C TYR A 104 16.67 0.96 7.45
N THR A 105 16.26 1.18 6.20
CA THR A 105 17.13 1.08 5.03
C THR A 105 16.95 2.32 4.14
N PRO A 106 18.03 2.95 3.64
CA PRO A 106 17.93 4.12 2.76
C PRO A 106 17.04 3.90 1.53
N MET A 107 16.09 4.80 1.30
CA MET A 107 15.18 4.85 0.15
C MET A 107 15.87 5.51 -1.06
N LEU A 108 16.83 4.77 -1.61
CA LEU A 108 17.58 5.15 -2.81
C LEU A 108 16.66 5.37 -4.02
N SER A 109 17.08 6.28 -4.89
CA SER A 109 16.45 6.50 -6.19
C SER A 109 16.78 5.35 -7.13
N LEU A 110 16.03 5.18 -8.22
CA LEU A 110 16.38 4.26 -9.30
C LEU A 110 17.16 5.00 -10.39
N ASP A 111 18.06 4.27 -11.06
CA ASP A 111 18.64 4.72 -12.33
C ASP A 111 17.55 4.69 -13.41
N ASN A 112 17.68 5.51 -14.45
CA ASN A 112 16.67 5.62 -15.50
C ASN A 112 17.16 5.00 -16.82
N ALA A 113 16.24 4.37 -17.53
CA ALA A 113 16.36 4.03 -18.95
C ALA A 113 15.24 4.70 -19.74
N TYR A 114 15.55 5.21 -20.92
CA TYR A 114 14.63 5.88 -21.85
C TYR A 114 14.55 5.16 -23.20
N THR A 115 15.42 4.18 -23.41
CA THR A 115 15.49 3.37 -24.63
C THR A 115 15.59 1.88 -24.29
N GLU A 116 15.24 1.04 -25.25
CA GLU A 116 15.36 -0.40 -25.09
C GLU A 116 16.82 -0.85 -25.09
N GLU A 117 17.68 -0.13 -25.79
CA GLU A 117 19.13 -0.35 -25.79
C GLU A 117 19.69 -0.14 -24.38
N GLU A 118 19.22 0.86 -23.63
CA GLU A 118 19.61 1.07 -22.23
C GLU A 118 19.13 -0.05 -21.31
N LEU A 119 17.96 -0.65 -21.57
CA LEU A 119 17.50 -1.86 -20.87
C LEU A 119 18.39 -3.07 -21.19
N ARG A 120 18.77 -3.26 -22.46
CA ARG A 120 19.70 -4.32 -22.87
C ARG A 120 21.10 -4.12 -22.27
N ASP A 121 21.55 -2.88 -22.12
CA ASP A 121 22.80 -2.55 -21.45
C ASP A 121 22.74 -2.88 -19.95
N PHE A 122 21.63 -2.53 -19.28
CA PHE A 122 21.38 -2.94 -17.90
C PHE A 122 21.46 -4.46 -17.72
N ASP A 123 20.79 -5.24 -18.58
CA ASP A 123 20.84 -6.70 -18.55
C ASP A 123 22.26 -7.24 -18.76
N ARG A 124 23.01 -6.69 -19.72
CA ARG A 124 24.41 -7.07 -19.95
C ARG A 124 25.23 -6.91 -18.67
N ARG A 125 25.14 -5.76 -18.00
CA ARG A 125 25.87 -5.49 -16.74
C ARG A 125 25.46 -6.44 -15.62
N VAL A 126 24.16 -6.74 -15.50
CA VAL A 126 23.66 -7.70 -14.50
C VAL A 126 24.25 -9.09 -14.76
N ARG A 127 24.24 -9.57 -16.01
CA ARG A 127 24.82 -10.87 -16.38
C ARG A 127 26.33 -10.93 -16.15
N GLU A 128 27.07 -9.88 -16.53
CA GLU A 128 28.51 -9.78 -16.31
C GLU A 128 28.88 -9.87 -14.82
N LEU A 129 28.13 -9.21 -13.94
CA LEU A 129 28.39 -9.21 -12.49
C LEU A 129 27.95 -10.49 -11.79
N THR A 130 26.90 -11.16 -12.28
CA THR A 130 26.33 -12.36 -11.65
C THR A 130 26.81 -13.67 -12.26
N GLY A 131 27.37 -13.64 -13.47
CA GLY A 131 27.73 -14.83 -14.24
C GLY A 131 26.55 -15.59 -14.84
N LEU A 132 25.33 -15.05 -14.77
CA LEU A 132 24.13 -15.69 -15.30
C LEU A 132 24.05 -15.57 -16.82
N GLU A 133 23.68 -16.65 -17.50
CA GLU A 133 23.39 -16.61 -18.94
C GLU A 133 22.06 -15.90 -19.23
N ARG A 134 21.06 -16.10 -18.35
CA ARG A 134 19.72 -15.49 -18.46
C ARG A 134 19.24 -15.09 -17.07
N VAL A 135 18.75 -13.86 -16.96
CA VAL A 135 18.27 -13.28 -15.71
C VAL A 135 16.75 -13.27 -15.70
N GLU A 136 16.17 -13.61 -14.56
CA GLU A 136 14.73 -13.42 -14.31
C GLU A 136 14.50 -12.04 -13.69
N TYR A 137 13.59 -11.28 -14.29
CA TYR A 137 13.21 -9.95 -13.84
C TYR A 137 11.78 -9.93 -13.35
N SER A 138 11.52 -9.15 -12.31
CA SER A 138 10.19 -8.72 -11.94
C SER A 138 9.95 -7.31 -12.47
N VAL A 139 8.87 -7.13 -13.21
CA VAL A 139 8.51 -5.85 -13.84
C VAL A 139 7.17 -5.38 -13.29
N GLU A 140 7.10 -4.13 -12.84
CA GLU A 140 5.94 -3.53 -12.19
C GLU A 140 5.73 -2.07 -12.61
N PRO A 141 4.50 -1.52 -12.56
CA PRO A 141 4.27 -0.12 -12.90
C PRO A 141 5.07 0.83 -12.01
N LYS A 142 5.63 1.87 -12.62
CA LYS A 142 6.30 2.94 -11.88
C LYS A 142 5.28 4.03 -11.56
N TYR A 143 4.68 3.95 -10.38
CA TYR A 143 3.69 4.91 -9.92
C TYR A 143 4.30 6.31 -9.71
N ASP A 144 3.58 7.35 -10.13
CA ASP A 144 3.95 8.75 -9.88
C ASP A 144 3.14 9.33 -8.71
N GLY A 145 3.70 9.19 -7.49
CA GLY A 145 3.04 9.63 -6.27
C GLY A 145 3.99 10.13 -5.20
N ALA A 146 3.56 9.98 -3.95
CA ALA A 146 4.36 10.33 -2.78
C ALA A 146 4.88 9.06 -2.11
N GLY A 147 6.19 8.84 -2.17
CA GLY A 147 6.85 7.71 -1.53
C GLY A 147 6.70 7.70 -0.01
N ILE A 148 6.38 6.53 0.53
CA ILE A 148 6.16 6.29 1.96
C ILE A 148 6.90 5.04 2.46
N ALA A 149 7.15 5.00 3.77
CA ALA A 149 7.57 3.82 4.50
C ALA A 149 6.53 3.45 5.57
N LEU A 150 6.21 2.17 5.70
CA LEU A 150 5.27 1.64 6.70
C LEU A 150 5.98 0.60 7.56
N LEU A 151 6.03 0.82 8.87
CA LEU A 151 6.61 -0.12 9.83
C LEU A 151 5.48 -0.86 10.54
N TYR A 152 5.52 -2.19 10.46
CA TYR A 152 4.66 -3.07 11.24
C TYR A 152 5.48 -3.82 12.27
N ARG A 153 4.96 -3.90 13.50
CA ARG A 153 5.52 -4.70 14.59
C ARG A 153 4.41 -5.54 15.17
N GLU A 154 4.65 -6.85 15.30
CA GLU A 154 3.68 -7.79 15.86
C GLU A 154 2.30 -7.64 15.20
N ASP A 155 2.29 -7.67 13.86
CA ASP A 155 1.13 -7.49 12.99
C ASP A 155 0.53 -6.07 12.91
N LEU A 156 0.93 -5.13 13.77
CA LEU A 156 0.30 -3.82 13.87
C LEU A 156 1.10 -2.73 13.17
N LEU A 157 0.41 -1.82 12.47
CA LEU A 157 1.00 -0.60 11.95
C LEU A 157 1.43 0.30 13.11
N VAL A 158 2.74 0.49 13.29
CA VAL A 158 3.30 1.30 14.37
C VAL A 158 3.91 2.61 13.90
N ARG A 159 4.31 2.71 12.63
CA ARG A 159 4.84 3.95 12.06
C ARG A 159 4.56 4.06 10.57
N GLY A 160 4.23 5.26 10.12
CA GLY A 160 4.13 5.66 8.73
C GLY A 160 4.95 6.91 8.49
N ALA A 161 5.85 6.89 7.50
CA ALA A 161 6.75 8.01 7.23
C ALA A 161 6.78 8.41 5.76
N THR A 162 7.06 9.68 5.47
CA THR A 162 7.38 10.13 4.10
C THR A 162 8.77 9.66 3.70
N ARG A 163 9.06 9.64 2.39
CA ARG A 163 10.43 9.36 1.89
C ARG A 163 11.47 10.37 2.42
N GLY A 164 11.11 11.66 2.45
CA GLY A 164 12.03 12.75 2.77
C GLY A 164 13.25 12.80 1.83
N ASP A 165 14.45 12.85 2.39
CA ASP A 165 15.72 12.84 1.63
C ASP A 165 16.19 11.43 1.22
N GLY A 166 15.45 10.41 1.66
CA GLY A 166 15.76 9.00 1.41
C GLY A 166 16.44 8.31 2.60
N GLU A 167 17.09 9.03 3.51
CA GLU A 167 17.61 8.48 4.77
C GLU A 167 16.66 8.77 5.94
N THR A 168 16.09 9.97 5.94
CA THR A 168 15.12 10.44 6.92
C THR A 168 13.86 10.94 6.25
N GLY A 169 12.74 10.83 6.97
CA GLY A 169 11.42 11.27 6.56
C GLY A 169 10.67 11.92 7.71
N GLU A 170 9.43 12.29 7.45
CA GLU A 170 8.51 12.85 8.46
C GLU A 170 7.55 11.75 8.92
N ASP A 171 7.36 11.59 10.22
CA ASP A 171 6.33 10.71 10.79
C ASP A 171 4.96 11.31 10.54
N ILE A 172 4.23 10.67 9.63
CA ILE A 172 2.86 11.01 9.21
C ILE A 172 1.91 9.85 9.52
N THR A 173 2.18 9.09 10.59
CA THR A 173 1.42 7.87 10.94
C THR A 173 -0.08 8.15 11.03
N ALA A 174 -0.48 9.25 11.67
CA ALA A 174 -1.89 9.63 11.79
C ALA A 174 -2.57 9.83 10.43
N ASN A 175 -1.85 10.42 9.47
CA ASN A 175 -2.36 10.66 8.12
C ASN A 175 -2.43 9.37 7.31
N LEU A 176 -1.42 8.50 7.38
CA LEU A 176 -1.42 7.21 6.68
C LEU A 176 -2.49 6.25 7.23
N ARG A 177 -2.83 6.28 8.53
CA ARG A 177 -3.92 5.49 9.10
C ARG A 177 -5.29 5.78 8.46
N THR A 178 -5.47 6.99 7.92
CA THR A 178 -6.71 7.39 7.24
C THR A 178 -6.88 6.73 5.87
N ILE A 179 -5.77 6.31 5.25
CA ILE A 179 -5.76 5.68 3.92
C ILE A 179 -6.26 4.24 4.05
N ARG A 180 -7.40 3.96 3.44
CA ARG A 180 -8.13 2.71 3.64
C ARG A 180 -7.45 1.48 3.02
N SER A 181 -6.65 1.67 1.97
CA SER A 181 -5.85 0.60 1.38
C SER A 181 -4.64 0.19 2.24
N ILE A 182 -4.36 0.91 3.34
CA ILE A 182 -3.36 0.53 4.34
C ILE A 182 -4.08 -0.26 5.45
N PRO A 183 -3.79 -1.56 5.63
CA PRO A 183 -4.28 -2.32 6.76
C PRO A 183 -3.71 -1.78 8.08
N LEU A 184 -4.52 -1.59 9.12
CA LEU A 184 -3.96 -1.28 10.44
C LEU A 184 -3.32 -2.50 11.10
N ARG A 185 -3.72 -3.69 10.65
CA ARG A 185 -3.20 -5.00 11.06
C ARG A 185 -3.03 -5.91 9.85
N ALA A 186 -1.92 -6.64 9.79
CA ALA A 186 -1.65 -7.67 8.79
C ALA A 186 -0.91 -8.85 9.46
N GLU A 187 -1.26 -10.09 9.12
CA GLU A 187 -0.82 -11.33 9.80
C GLU A 187 0.64 -11.73 9.48
N PHE A 188 1.60 -10.82 9.67
CA PHE A 188 3.03 -11.06 9.47
C PHE A 188 3.58 -12.17 10.37
N SER A 189 3.08 -12.26 11.60
CA SER A 189 3.46 -13.28 12.58
C SER A 189 3.22 -14.71 12.10
N SER A 190 2.21 -14.93 11.23
CA SER A 190 1.94 -16.24 10.62
C SER A 190 3.04 -16.69 9.65
N PHE A 191 3.90 -15.77 9.22
CA PHE A 191 5.09 -16.01 8.39
C PHE A 191 6.39 -15.89 9.20
N GLY A 192 6.31 -15.89 10.54
CA GLY A 192 7.48 -15.73 11.41
C GLY A 192 8.06 -14.32 11.46
N ILE A 193 7.41 -13.34 10.84
CA ILE A 193 7.87 -11.94 10.76
C ILE A 193 7.41 -11.17 12.00
N ARG A 194 8.35 -10.65 12.79
CA ARG A 194 8.08 -9.86 14.00
C ARG A 194 8.09 -8.36 13.75
N LEU A 195 8.97 -7.90 12.85
CA LEU A 195 9.13 -6.51 12.46
C LEU A 195 9.34 -6.45 10.95
N ILE A 196 8.69 -5.50 10.28
CA ILE A 196 8.82 -5.34 8.84
C ILE A 196 8.63 -3.87 8.45
N GLU A 197 9.54 -3.35 7.63
CA GLU A 197 9.40 -2.06 6.97
C GLU A 197 9.07 -2.28 5.50
N LEU A 198 8.00 -1.65 5.05
CA LEU A 198 7.48 -1.71 3.70
C LEU A 198 7.66 -0.36 3.02
N ARG A 199 7.90 -0.38 1.71
CA ARG A 199 7.88 0.80 0.85
C ARG A 199 6.69 0.77 -0.09
N GLY A 200 6.10 1.94 -0.28
CA GLY A 200 4.99 2.13 -1.18
C GLY A 200 4.90 3.55 -1.70
N GLU A 201 3.90 3.75 -2.53
CA GLU A 201 3.55 5.06 -3.08
C GLU A 201 2.12 5.40 -2.65
N VAL A 202 1.90 6.64 -2.22
CA VAL A 202 0.56 7.21 -2.06
C VAL A 202 0.17 7.94 -3.32
N LEU A 203 -0.99 7.58 -3.84
CA LEU A 203 -1.54 7.96 -5.13
C LEU A 203 -2.89 8.65 -4.96
N MET A 204 -3.21 9.47 -5.94
CA MET A 204 -4.53 10.01 -6.19
C MET A 204 -4.95 9.54 -7.58
N SER A 205 -6.15 8.98 -7.71
CA SER A 205 -6.65 8.56 -9.03
C SER A 205 -6.86 9.79 -9.92
N ARG A 206 -6.83 9.58 -11.24
CA ARG A 206 -7.12 10.65 -12.22
C ARG A 206 -8.50 11.31 -11.97
N GLU A 207 -9.49 10.50 -11.61
CA GLU A 207 -10.84 10.95 -11.26
C GLU A 207 -10.85 11.84 -10.01
N GLU A 208 -10.26 11.37 -8.91
CA GLU A 208 -10.25 12.13 -7.65
C GLU A 208 -9.40 13.39 -7.75
N PHE A 209 -8.35 13.38 -8.56
CA PHE A 209 -7.56 14.57 -8.87
C PHE A 209 -8.38 15.62 -9.61
N LYS A 210 -9.16 15.20 -10.62
CA LYS A 210 -10.06 16.10 -11.36
C LYS A 210 -11.10 16.72 -10.43
N ARG A 211 -11.80 15.89 -9.64
CA ARG A 211 -12.77 16.35 -8.63
C ARG A 211 -12.17 17.37 -7.67
N LEU A 212 -10.98 17.07 -7.13
CA LEU A 212 -10.30 17.96 -6.19
C LEU A 212 -9.94 19.31 -6.82
N ASN A 213 -9.50 19.32 -8.07
CA ASN A 213 -9.18 20.58 -8.75
C ASN A 213 -10.43 21.40 -9.09
N GLU A 214 -11.55 20.76 -9.41
CA GLU A 214 -12.85 21.44 -9.58
C GLU A 214 -13.29 22.11 -8.27
N GLU A 215 -13.26 21.39 -7.14
CA GLU A 215 -13.56 21.95 -5.81
C GLU A 215 -12.66 23.15 -5.47
N ARG A 216 -11.36 23.05 -5.76
CA ARG A 216 -10.40 24.14 -5.51
C ARG A 216 -10.69 25.38 -6.35
N LEU A 217 -11.07 25.21 -7.61
CA LEU A 217 -11.40 26.32 -8.50
C LEU A 217 -12.69 27.02 -8.04
N GLU A 218 -13.69 26.27 -7.59
CA GLU A 218 -14.91 26.81 -6.98
C GLU A 218 -14.62 27.63 -5.72
N GLU A 219 -13.63 27.21 -4.92
CA GLU A 219 -13.13 27.94 -3.74
C GLU A 219 -12.18 29.10 -4.08
N GLY A 220 -11.87 29.35 -5.36
CA GLY A 220 -10.93 30.39 -5.79
C GLY A 220 -9.46 30.09 -5.48
N LEU A 221 -9.12 28.84 -5.18
CA LEU A 221 -7.76 28.37 -4.92
C LEU A 221 -7.06 27.92 -6.20
N THR A 222 -5.73 28.01 -6.22
CA THR A 222 -4.93 27.50 -7.33
C THR A 222 -5.06 25.98 -7.43
N PRO A 223 -5.36 25.41 -8.62
CA PRO A 223 -5.40 23.97 -8.81
C PRO A 223 -4.01 23.35 -8.65
N PHE A 224 -3.96 22.09 -8.24
CA PHE A 224 -2.72 21.34 -8.24
C PHE A 224 -2.27 21.04 -9.67
N ALA A 225 -0.95 21.11 -9.90
CA ALA A 225 -0.36 20.87 -11.22
C ALA A 225 -0.42 19.41 -11.67
N ASN A 226 -0.33 18.46 -10.74
CA ASN A 226 -0.38 17.02 -11.03
C ASN A 226 -0.87 16.21 -9.80
N PRO A 227 -1.33 14.96 -9.99
CA PRO A 227 -1.82 14.10 -8.91
C PRO A 227 -0.79 13.85 -7.80
N ARG A 228 0.49 13.74 -8.15
CA ARG A 228 1.59 13.56 -7.19
C ARG A 228 1.68 14.71 -6.19
N ASN A 229 1.65 15.95 -6.67
CA ASN A 229 1.68 17.15 -5.82
C ASN A 229 0.43 17.23 -4.93
N ALA A 230 -0.73 16.86 -5.47
CA ALA A 230 -1.97 16.79 -4.70
C ALA A 230 -1.88 15.74 -3.58
N ALA A 231 -1.34 14.55 -3.86
CA ALA A 231 -1.13 13.50 -2.87
C ALA A 231 -0.11 13.91 -1.80
N ALA A 232 1.07 14.40 -2.20
CA ALA A 232 2.13 14.84 -1.29
C ALA A 232 1.68 15.99 -0.37
N GLY A 233 0.99 17.00 -0.93
CA GLY A 233 0.42 18.09 -0.15
C GLY A 233 -0.66 17.62 0.82
N SER A 234 -1.51 16.68 0.39
CA SER A 234 -2.56 16.11 1.23
C SER A 234 -1.99 15.33 2.42
N LEU A 235 -0.92 14.56 2.23
CA LEU A 235 -0.28 13.79 3.30
C LEU A 235 0.35 14.65 4.42
N ARG A 236 0.57 15.94 4.16
CA ARG A 236 1.17 16.89 5.11
C ARG A 236 0.14 17.83 5.74
N LEU A 237 -1.15 17.58 5.56
CA LEU A 237 -2.18 18.31 6.27
C LEU A 237 -2.12 17.95 7.76
N GLN A 238 -2.22 18.96 8.62
CA GLN A 238 -2.23 18.78 10.07
C GLN A 238 -3.52 18.13 10.59
N ASN A 239 -4.59 18.14 9.81
CA ASN A 239 -5.85 17.51 10.21
C ASN A 239 -6.03 16.18 9.44
N PRO A 240 -5.90 15.01 10.10
CA PRO A 240 -6.12 13.71 9.48
C PRO A 240 -7.52 13.56 8.87
N ALA A 241 -8.52 14.26 9.41
CA ALA A 241 -9.88 14.25 8.84
C ALA A 241 -9.92 14.89 7.44
N GLU A 242 -9.08 15.89 7.18
CA GLU A 242 -8.95 16.47 5.84
C GLU A 242 -8.22 15.52 4.88
N VAL A 243 -7.22 14.77 5.37
CA VAL A 243 -6.54 13.74 4.58
C VAL A 243 -7.51 12.63 4.17
N ALA A 244 -8.37 12.19 5.09
CA ALA A 244 -9.38 11.16 4.82
C ALA A 244 -10.32 11.54 3.66
N LYS A 245 -10.68 12.82 3.52
CA LYS A 245 -11.56 13.33 2.44
C LYS A 245 -10.91 13.29 1.05
N ARG A 246 -9.57 13.21 0.99
CA ARG A 246 -8.81 13.21 -0.28
C ARG A 246 -8.84 11.86 -0.99
N LYS A 247 -9.42 10.82 -0.37
CA LYS A 247 -9.57 9.46 -0.91
C LYS A 247 -8.27 8.92 -1.52
N LEU A 248 -7.15 9.19 -0.86
CA LEU A 248 -5.84 8.70 -1.28
C LEU A 248 -5.82 7.17 -1.27
N THR A 249 -4.98 6.60 -2.13
CA THR A 249 -4.71 5.16 -2.19
C THR A 249 -3.23 4.93 -2.01
N ALA A 250 -2.82 4.06 -1.10
CA ALA A 250 -1.45 3.56 -1.02
C ALA A 250 -1.31 2.23 -1.76
N VAL A 251 -0.24 2.10 -2.54
CA VAL A 251 0.21 0.84 -3.16
C VAL A 251 1.58 0.48 -2.59
N VAL A 252 1.71 -0.71 -2.01
CA VAL A 252 2.96 -1.21 -1.44
C VAL A 252 3.64 -2.13 -2.44
N TYR A 253 4.93 -1.91 -2.70
CA TYR A 253 5.67 -2.60 -3.76
C TYR A 253 6.98 -3.21 -3.31
N GLN A 254 7.47 -2.99 -2.08
CA GLN A 254 8.75 -3.55 -1.65
C GLN A 254 8.80 -3.74 -0.13
N ILE A 255 9.46 -4.82 0.30
CA ILE A 255 9.92 -5.01 1.69
C ILE A 255 11.34 -4.44 1.77
N SER A 256 11.56 -3.42 2.60
CA SER A 256 12.89 -2.81 2.79
C SER A 256 13.67 -3.42 3.95
N TYR A 257 12.95 -3.91 4.97
CA TYR A 257 13.55 -4.51 6.15
C TYR A 257 12.62 -5.55 6.73
N VAL A 258 13.16 -6.64 7.27
CA VAL A 258 12.40 -7.68 7.97
C VAL A 258 13.21 -8.25 9.12
N GLU A 259 12.54 -8.63 10.19
CA GLU A 259 13.12 -9.33 11.34
C GLU A 259 12.25 -10.53 11.70
N PRO A 260 12.79 -11.76 11.74
CA PRO A 260 14.18 -12.13 11.40
C PRO A 260 14.46 -12.07 9.88
N GLU A 261 15.73 -11.95 9.48
CA GLU A 261 16.10 -11.75 8.07
C GLU A 261 15.71 -12.95 7.18
N GLU A 262 15.75 -14.16 7.73
CA GLU A 262 15.40 -15.41 7.05
C GLU A 262 13.93 -15.49 6.64
N ALA A 263 13.08 -14.62 7.21
CA ALA A 263 11.68 -14.53 6.83
C ALA A 263 11.47 -13.73 5.52
N TYR A 264 12.52 -13.12 4.96
CA TYR A 264 12.43 -12.41 3.68
C TYR A 264 12.22 -13.40 2.51
N PRO A 265 11.21 -13.20 1.65
CA PRO A 265 11.00 -14.09 0.50
C PRO A 265 12.15 -14.10 -0.51
N GLU A 266 12.48 -15.27 -1.08
CA GLU A 266 13.62 -15.44 -2.01
C GLU A 266 13.59 -14.55 -3.25
N THR A 267 12.39 -14.11 -3.65
CA THR A 267 12.18 -13.28 -4.84
C THR A 267 11.39 -12.03 -4.53
N HIS A 268 11.66 -10.95 -5.28
CA HIS A 268 10.87 -9.71 -5.22
C HIS A 268 9.40 -9.96 -5.55
N TYR A 269 9.12 -10.77 -6.57
CA TYR A 269 7.76 -11.16 -6.91
C TYR A 269 7.06 -11.89 -5.75
N GLY A 270 7.72 -12.87 -5.12
CA GLY A 270 7.19 -13.57 -3.96
C GLY A 270 6.98 -12.66 -2.75
N ALA A 271 7.83 -11.64 -2.57
CA ALA A 271 7.65 -10.62 -1.54
C ALA A 271 6.39 -9.78 -1.78
N VAL A 272 6.17 -9.28 -3.00
CA VAL A 272 4.95 -8.53 -3.32
C VAL A 272 3.71 -9.43 -3.25
N GLU A 273 3.82 -10.71 -3.65
CA GLU A 273 2.73 -11.67 -3.55
C GLU A 273 2.32 -11.93 -2.09
N LEU A 274 3.30 -12.07 -1.20
CA LEU A 274 3.06 -12.16 0.25
C LEU A 274 2.28 -10.95 0.75
N LEU A 275 2.69 -9.73 0.38
CA LEU A 275 2.00 -8.51 0.76
C LEU A 275 0.57 -8.45 0.19
N HIS A 276 0.39 -8.86 -1.06
CA HIS A 276 -0.94 -8.95 -1.67
C HIS A 276 -1.84 -9.90 -0.88
N ARG A 277 -1.33 -11.09 -0.56
CA ARG A 277 -2.04 -12.07 0.28
C ARG A 277 -2.34 -11.50 1.66
N LEU A 278 -1.47 -10.68 2.24
CA LEU A 278 -1.67 -10.06 3.55
C LEU A 278 -2.66 -8.88 3.55
N GLY A 279 -3.27 -8.56 2.39
CA GLY A 279 -4.36 -7.59 2.29
C GLY A 279 -3.92 -6.20 1.87
N PHE A 280 -2.66 -6.02 1.45
CA PHE A 280 -2.20 -4.77 0.90
C PHE A 280 -2.65 -4.60 -0.55
N LYS A 281 -2.90 -3.34 -0.95
CA LYS A 281 -2.89 -3.01 -2.38
C LYS A 281 -1.46 -3.02 -2.86
N THR A 282 -1.22 -3.72 -3.95
CA THR A 282 0.10 -4.02 -4.52
C THR A 282 0.06 -3.83 -6.03
N PRO A 283 1.20 -3.90 -6.72
CA PRO A 283 1.26 -4.00 -8.17
C PRO A 283 0.48 -5.16 -8.82
N PHE A 284 -0.08 -6.13 -8.09
CA PHE A 284 -0.95 -7.15 -8.70
C PHE A 284 -2.30 -6.60 -9.20
N PRO A 285 -2.79 -7.06 -10.38
CA PRO A 285 -2.22 -8.08 -11.27
C PRO A 285 -1.25 -7.54 -12.34
N ASP A 286 -0.87 -6.27 -12.23
CA ASP A 286 -0.08 -5.49 -13.19
C ASP A 286 1.44 -5.82 -13.19
N MET A 287 1.86 -6.74 -12.33
CA MET A 287 3.23 -7.17 -12.14
C MET A 287 3.50 -8.49 -12.86
N LYS A 288 4.65 -8.60 -13.52
CA LYS A 288 5.01 -9.78 -14.32
C LYS A 288 6.44 -10.23 -14.05
N VAL A 289 6.62 -11.55 -13.98
CA VAL A 289 7.94 -12.18 -14.06
C VAL A 289 8.32 -12.37 -15.53
N CYS A 290 9.41 -11.75 -15.96
CA CYS A 290 9.95 -11.81 -17.31
C CYS A 290 11.26 -12.61 -17.30
N ARG A 291 11.39 -13.59 -18.19
CA ARG A 291 12.60 -14.40 -18.32
C ARG A 291 13.50 -13.78 -19.39
N GLY A 292 14.45 -12.96 -18.97
CA GLY A 292 15.37 -12.25 -19.85
C GLY A 292 14.83 -10.92 -20.38
N ILE A 293 15.73 -10.11 -20.92
CA ILE A 293 15.47 -8.69 -21.19
C ILE A 293 14.48 -8.44 -22.33
N GLU A 294 14.38 -9.34 -23.31
CA GLU A 294 13.43 -9.15 -24.43
C GLU A 294 11.97 -9.28 -23.97
N GLU A 295 11.68 -10.15 -22.99
CA GLU A 295 10.35 -10.22 -22.37
C GLU A 295 10.03 -8.95 -21.56
N VAL A 296 11.04 -8.34 -20.93
CA VAL A 296 10.91 -7.05 -20.25
C VAL A 296 10.57 -5.95 -21.24
N VAL A 297 11.33 -5.84 -22.34
CA VAL A 297 11.10 -4.84 -23.40
C VAL A 297 9.68 -4.97 -23.96
N ALA A 298 9.26 -6.19 -24.31
CA ALA A 298 7.90 -6.43 -24.81
C ALA A 298 6.83 -5.98 -23.81
N TYR A 299 7.02 -6.25 -22.52
CA TYR A 299 6.06 -5.86 -21.49
C TYR A 299 6.05 -4.35 -21.22
N CYS A 300 7.20 -3.67 -21.29
CA CYS A 300 7.27 -2.22 -21.21
C CYS A 300 6.51 -1.54 -22.36
N ARG A 301 6.61 -2.06 -23.59
CA ARG A 301 5.85 -1.55 -24.74
C ARG A 301 4.34 -1.71 -24.55
N GLU A 302 3.90 -2.88 -24.10
CA GLU A 302 2.49 -3.13 -23.78
C GLU A 302 1.97 -2.12 -22.74
N TRP A 303 2.78 -1.81 -21.73
CA TRP A 303 2.43 -0.83 -20.70
C TRP A 303 2.40 0.61 -21.19
N GLU A 304 3.30 0.98 -22.09
CA GLU A 304 3.32 2.31 -22.70
C GLU A 304 2.03 2.58 -23.50
N GLU A 305 1.48 1.57 -24.18
CA GLU A 305 0.22 1.67 -24.92
C GLU A 305 -1.01 1.82 -24.00
N LYS A 306 -1.03 1.14 -22.85
CA LYS A 306 -2.20 1.15 -21.94
C LYS A 306 -2.16 2.24 -20.86
N LYS A 307 -1.04 2.94 -20.68
CA LYS A 307 -0.82 3.90 -19.59
C LYS A 307 -1.95 4.91 -19.42
N GLU A 308 -2.52 5.40 -20.53
CA GLU A 308 -3.58 6.42 -20.50
C GLU A 308 -4.91 5.92 -19.95
N SER A 309 -5.18 4.63 -20.06
CA SER A 309 -6.39 4.00 -19.51
C SER A 309 -6.22 3.53 -18.07
N TYR A 310 -5.01 3.61 -17.53
CA TYR A 310 -4.74 3.22 -16.16
C TYR A 310 -5.29 4.28 -15.17
N PRO A 311 -5.90 3.88 -14.05
CA PRO A 311 -6.58 4.82 -13.14
C PRO A 311 -5.63 5.76 -12.37
N TYR A 312 -4.33 5.46 -12.37
CA TYR A 312 -3.29 6.23 -11.69
C TYR A 312 -2.25 6.71 -12.69
N GLU A 313 -1.61 7.84 -12.41
CA GLU A 313 -0.43 8.26 -13.17
C GLU A 313 0.73 7.28 -12.95
N ILE A 314 1.28 6.81 -14.07
CA ILE A 314 2.51 6.02 -14.10
C ILE A 314 3.46 6.70 -15.09
N ASP A 315 4.73 6.83 -14.70
CA ASP A 315 5.74 7.50 -15.53
C ASP A 315 6.72 6.51 -16.19
N GLY A 316 6.40 5.21 -16.11
CA GLY A 316 7.24 4.15 -16.63
C GLY A 316 6.95 2.78 -16.02
N MET A 317 7.92 1.88 -16.18
CA MET A 317 7.99 0.58 -15.52
C MET A 317 9.25 0.51 -14.65
N VAL A 318 9.19 -0.24 -13.56
CA VAL A 318 10.37 -0.62 -12.77
C VAL A 318 10.74 -2.06 -13.09
N VAL A 319 12.00 -2.27 -13.46
CA VAL A 319 12.57 -3.58 -13.76
C VAL A 319 13.54 -3.93 -12.64
N LYS A 320 13.29 -5.05 -11.95
CA LYS A 320 14.11 -5.53 -10.83
C LYS A 320 14.60 -6.94 -11.12
N VAL A 321 15.86 -7.25 -10.82
CA VAL A 321 16.32 -8.64 -10.74
C VAL A 321 15.43 -9.35 -9.72
N ASN A 322 14.83 -10.48 -10.11
CA ASN A 322 13.79 -11.10 -9.29
C ASN A 322 14.37 -11.80 -8.06
N ARG A 323 15.47 -12.54 -8.23
CA ARG A 323 16.15 -13.30 -7.17
C ARG A 323 16.96 -12.36 -6.26
N ARG A 324 16.61 -12.34 -4.97
CA ARG A 324 17.26 -11.47 -3.97
C ARG A 324 18.72 -11.84 -3.73
N GLU A 325 19.08 -13.11 -3.86
CA GLU A 325 20.46 -13.59 -3.61
C GLU A 325 21.52 -12.86 -4.45
N HIS A 326 21.14 -12.27 -5.59
CA HIS A 326 22.04 -11.50 -6.43
C HIS A 326 22.21 -10.03 -5.99
N TYR A 327 21.42 -9.53 -5.03
CA TYR A 327 21.40 -8.12 -4.68
C TYR A 327 22.71 -7.67 -4.04
N ASP A 328 23.33 -8.53 -3.21
CA ASP A 328 24.63 -8.24 -2.59
C ASP A 328 25.76 -8.22 -3.63
N THR A 329 25.75 -9.18 -4.56
CA THR A 329 26.72 -9.24 -5.67
C THR A 329 26.62 -8.03 -6.59
N LEU A 330 25.39 -7.60 -6.91
CA LEU A 330 25.15 -6.42 -7.75
C LEU A 330 25.46 -5.12 -6.98
N GLY A 331 25.08 -5.08 -5.71
CA GLY A 331 25.26 -3.96 -4.81
C GLY A 331 24.58 -2.68 -5.28
N PHE A 332 25.17 -1.56 -4.89
CA PHE A 332 24.65 -0.22 -5.13
C PHE A 332 25.75 0.68 -5.70
N THR A 333 25.33 1.73 -6.42
CA THR A 333 26.13 2.94 -6.61
C THR A 333 25.97 3.85 -5.39
N SER A 334 26.52 5.06 -5.42
CA SER A 334 26.27 6.07 -4.38
C SER A 334 24.80 6.49 -4.28
N HIS A 335 23.98 6.23 -5.31
CA HIS A 335 22.61 6.76 -5.41
C HIS A 335 21.54 5.73 -5.81
N HIS A 336 21.93 4.59 -6.41
CA HIS A 336 21.01 3.65 -7.05
C HIS A 336 21.39 2.18 -6.81
N PRO A 337 20.43 1.26 -6.66
CA PRO A 337 20.72 -0.17 -6.73
C PRO A 337 21.15 -0.57 -8.14
N ARG A 338 22.13 -1.49 -8.26
CA ARG A 338 22.51 -2.08 -9.57
C ARG A 338 21.59 -3.21 -10.01
N TRP A 339 20.70 -3.66 -9.14
CA TRP A 339 19.74 -4.73 -9.39
C TRP A 339 18.36 -4.22 -9.85
N ALA A 340 18.17 -2.90 -9.99
CA ALA A 340 16.91 -2.33 -10.48
C ALA A 340 17.12 -1.08 -11.35
N ILE A 341 16.22 -0.89 -12.31
CA ILE A 341 16.20 0.28 -13.22
C ILE A 341 14.76 0.71 -13.51
N ALA A 342 14.54 2.01 -13.70
CA ALA A 342 13.27 2.60 -14.10
C ALA A 342 13.26 2.88 -15.60
N PHE A 343 12.45 2.14 -16.36
CA PHE A 343 12.19 2.45 -17.77
C PHE A 343 11.11 3.53 -17.87
N LYS A 344 11.47 4.72 -18.34
CA LYS A 344 10.57 5.88 -18.45
C LYS A 344 9.85 5.87 -19.79
N PHE A 345 8.54 6.08 -19.76
CA PHE A 345 7.78 6.28 -21.00
C PHE A 345 8.07 7.64 -21.61
N LYS A 346 7.85 7.75 -22.92
CA LYS A 346 7.96 9.02 -23.64
C LYS A 346 6.71 9.88 -23.53
#